data_AF-A0A7W1RTL5-F1
#
_entry.id   AF-A0A7W1RTL5-F1
#
_cell.length_a   1.000
_cell.length_b   1.000
_cell.length_c   1.000
_cell.angle_alpha   90.00
_cell.angle_beta   90.00
_cell.angle_gamma   90.00
#
_symmetry.space_group_name_H-M   'P 1'
#
loop_
_entity.id
_entity.type
_entity.pdbx_description
1 polymer ?
#
loop_
_entity_poly.entity_id
_entity_poly.type
_entity_poly.pdbx_seq_one_letter_code
_entity_poly.pdbx_strand_id
1 'polypeptide(L)' 'MTRPTLHTCNDCYFRRHGLCAMTPEHPCPTFRAATLTLQPPRQPRLIPLAVSAAAVA' A
#
# COMPACT_ATOMS: atom_id res chain seq x y z
N MET A 1 10.00 -4.18 18.32
CA MET A 1 8.55 -4.45 18.43
C MET A 1 8.16 -5.44 17.34
N THR A 2 8.09 -6.74 17.65
CA THR A 2 7.60 -7.75 16.70
C THR A 2 6.61 -8.61 17.47
N ARG A 3 5.34 -8.21 17.43
CA ARG A 3 4.27 -8.99 18.07
C ARG A 3 4.07 -10.23 17.20
N PRO A 4 4.28 -11.45 17.74
CA PRO A 4 4.07 -12.66 16.96
C PRO A 4 2.56 -12.82 16.78
N THR A 5 2.11 -12.69 15.54
CA THR A 5 0.75 -13.07 15.15
C THR A 5 0.89 -14.23 14.18
N LEU A 6 0.03 -15.23 14.33
CA LEU A 6 -0.05 -16.52 13.64
C LEU A 6 -0.04 -16.48 12.10
N HIS A 7 0.12 -15.32 11.48
CA HIS A 7 -0.04 -15.12 10.05
C HIS A 7 1.30 -15.17 9.34
N THR A 8 1.41 -16.11 8.40
CA THR A 8 2.61 -16.31 7.60
C THR A 8 2.54 -15.46 6.32
N CYS A 9 3.68 -15.28 5.63
CA CYS A 9 3.68 -14.63 4.32
C CYS A 9 2.81 -15.38 3.28
N ASN A 10 2.55 -16.68 3.48
CA ASN A 10 1.63 -17.46 2.63
C ASN A 10 0.16 -17.03 2.74
N ASP A 11 -0.20 -16.33 3.83
CA ASP A 11 -1.54 -15.80 4.06
C ASP A 11 -1.71 -14.35 3.56
N CYS A 12 -0.63 -13.76 3.04
CA CYS A 12 -0.62 -12.39 2.52
C CYS A 12 -1.22 -12.33 1.12
N TYR A 13 -2.11 -11.35 0.90
CA TYR A 13 -2.70 -11.02 -0.40
C TYR A 13 -1.64 -10.95 -1.50
N PHE A 14 -0.56 -10.18 -1.28
CA PHE A 14 0.47 -9.99 -2.31
C PHE A 14 1.17 -11.30 -2.70
N ARG A 15 1.39 -12.24 -1.76
CA ARG A 15 2.04 -13.53 -2.05
C ARG A 15 1.11 -14.43 -2.85
N ARG A 16 -0.17 -14.53 -2.47
CA ARG A 16 -1.17 -15.33 -3.19
C ARG A 16 -1.43 -14.82 -4.61
N HIS A 17 -1.25 -13.53 -4.83
CA HIS A 17 -1.41 -12.90 -6.14
C HIS A 17 -0.10 -12.72 -6.93
N GLY A 18 1.04 -13.22 -6.44
CA GLY A 18 2.34 -13.08 -7.12
C GLY A 18 2.90 -11.64 -7.20
N LEU A 19 2.35 -10.73 -6.40
CA LEU A 19 2.72 -9.31 -6.32
C LEU A 19 3.74 -9.01 -5.20
N CYS A 20 4.18 -10.03 -4.46
CA CYS A 20 5.10 -9.86 -3.35
C CYS A 20 6.53 -9.62 -3.88
N ALA A 21 7.07 -8.42 -3.62
CA ALA A 21 8.42 -8.04 -4.02
C ALA A 21 9.52 -8.58 -3.08
N MET A 22 9.16 -9.09 -1.90
CA MET A 22 10.12 -9.57 -0.91
C MET A 22 10.31 -11.09 -0.99
N THR A 23 11.55 -11.53 -0.85
CA THR A 23 11.88 -12.93 -0.55
C THR A 23 11.39 -13.28 0.86
N PRO A 24 10.73 -14.43 1.06
CA PRO A 24 9.92 -14.72 2.24
C PRO A 24 10.70 -15.14 3.49
N GLU A 25 11.96 -14.73 3.69
CA GLU A 25 12.70 -15.06 4.92
C GLU A 25 12.12 -14.39 6.18
N HIS A 26 11.31 -13.33 6.01
CA HIS A 26 10.76 -12.54 7.09
C HIS A 26 9.25 -12.27 6.91
N PRO A 27 8.50 -12.05 8.02
CA PRO A 27 7.09 -11.66 7.94
C PRO A 27 6.94 -10.34 7.16
N CYS A 28 5.94 -10.29 6.28
CA CYS A 28 5.72 -9.16 5.39
C CYS A 28 5.42 -7.88 6.20
N PRO A 29 6.23 -6.81 6.11
CA PRO A 29 5.99 -5.57 6.86
C PRO A 29 4.71 -4.86 6.38
N THR A 30 4.25 -5.18 5.18
CA THR A 30 3.01 -4.68 4.57
C THR A 30 1.92 -5.76 4.53
N PHE A 31 1.94 -6.72 5.47
CA PHE A 31 0.98 -7.83 5.52
C PHE A 31 -0.47 -7.33 5.35
N ARG A 32 -1.17 -7.93 4.39
CA ARG A 32 -2.61 -7.75 4.19
C ARG A 32 -3.23 -9.13 4.07
N ALA A 33 -4.25 -9.40 4.89
CA ALA A 33 -4.95 -10.69 4.83
C ALA A 33 -5.60 -10.89 3.45
N ALA A 34 -5.37 -12.05 2.84
CA ALA A 34 -5.94 -12.40 1.53
C ALA A 34 -7.46 -12.63 1.55
N THR A 35 -8.12 -12.52 2.71
CA THR A 35 -9.57 -12.57 2.85
C THR A 35 -10.25 -11.23 2.53
N LEU A 36 -9.47 -10.15 2.40
CA LEU A 36 -9.98 -8.80 2.14
C LEU A 36 -9.73 -8.39 0.69
N THR A 37 -10.73 -7.81 0.05
CA THR A 37 -10.58 -7.11 -1.23
C THR A 37 -9.83 -5.80 -1.02
N LEU A 38 -8.89 -5.49 -1.91
CA LEU A 38 -8.20 -4.20 -1.90
C LEU A 38 -9.20 -3.09 -2.28
N GLN A 39 -9.54 -2.24 -1.31
CA GLN A 39 -10.30 -1.03 -1.58
C GLN A 39 -9.34 0.16 -1.72
N PRO A 40 -9.41 0.92 -2.83
CA PRO A 40 -8.62 2.14 -2.95
C PRO A 40 -9.02 3.14 -1.86
N PRO A 41 -8.06 3.88 -1.28
CA PRO A 41 -8.38 4.95 -0.34
C PRO A 41 -9.21 6.02 -1.05
N ARG A 42 -10.02 6.77 -0.29
CA ARG A 42 -10.73 7.92 -0.83
C ARG A 42 -9.71 8.94 -1.33
N GLN A 43 -9.71 9.19 -2.64
CA GLN A 43 -8.81 10.16 -3.24
C GLN A 43 -9.10 11.56 -2.67
N PRO A 44 -8.09 12.31 -2.19
CA PRO A 44 -8.27 13.69 -1.75
C PRO A 44 -8.78 14.58 -2.90
N ARG A 45 -9.47 15.68 -2.56
CA ARG A 45 -9.87 16.67 -3.56
C ARG A 45 -8.63 17.39 -4.10
N LEU A 46 -8.63 17.65 -5.40
CA LEU A 46 -7.61 18.50 -6.03
C LEU A 46 -7.74 19.93 -5.49
N ILE A 47 -6.60 20.52 -5.11
CA ILE A 47 -6.50 21.91 -4.68
C ILE A 47 -5.91 22.70 -5.84
N PRO A 48 -6.63 23.67 -6.43
CA PRO A 48 -6.07 24.55 -7.45
C PRO A 48 -4.86 25.31 -6.89
N LEU A 49 -3.74 25.28 -7.63
CA LEU A 49 -2.64 26.19 -7.34
C LEU A 49 -3.04 27.60 -7.78
N ALA A 50 -2.74 28.60 -6.95
CA ALA A 50 -2.87 29.98 -7.37
C ALA A 50 -1.93 30.23 -8.55
N VAL A 51 -2.50 30.65 -9.68
CA VAL A 51 -1.70 31.09 -10.83
C VAL A 51 -1.07 32.43 -10.45
N SER A 52 0.23 32.44 -10.17
CA SER A 52 0.97 33.68 -10.02
C SER A 52 1.02 34.41 -11.37
N ALA A 53 0.58 35.67 -11.41
CA ALA A 53 0.53 36.52 -12.60
C ALA A 53 1.92 36.94 -13.15
N ALA A 54 2.99 36.18 -12.85
CA ALA A 54 4.36 36.51 -13.21
C ALA A 54 4.77 36.08 -14.63
N ALA A 55 3.83 35.55 -15.43
CA ALA A 55 4.09 35.13 -16.81
C ALA A 55 3.21 35.91 -17.79
N VAL A 56 3.43 37.22 -17.86
CA VAL A 56 3.12 38.00 -19.06
C VAL A 56 4.40 38.76 -19.40
N ALA A 57 5.14 38.22 -20.38
CA ALA A 57 6.24 38.86 -21.07
C ALA A 57 5.83 39.06 -22.53
#